data_AF-A0AAJ7FPM3-F1
#
_entry.id   AF-A0AAJ7FPM3-F1
#
_cell.length_a   1.000
_cell.length_b   1.000
_cell.length_c   1.000
_cell.angle_alpha   90.00
_cell.angle_beta   90.00
_cell.angle_gamma   90.00
#
_symmetry.space_group_name_H-M   'P 1'
#
loop_
_entity.id
_entity.type
_entity.pdbx_description
1 polymer ?
#
loop_
_entity_poly.entity_id
_entity_poly.type
_entity_poly.pdbx_seq_one_letter_code
_entity_poly.pdbx_strand_id
1 'polypeptide(L)'
;MNGALVVVGMVVVSILLASILAYESRATRRSTEMEVSTKNSLDEDLQDILEFVPLKEVEKIINDYLMYDKQIHETVQFVDEMKNFVLEDLKRIPGILNFMNYLQSQGLDMENWSRKIKGFWMCKPNFVESNQKMASGGLTTMINRIQKILPKEELHEYLRQKLRYSRSFRNFIILISSDHFVELCESVEKSVGLQREYFWATEAGIETTFTLELLKDLYVYLTETLV
;
A
#
# COMPACT_ATOMS: atom_id res chain seq x y z
N MET A 1 9.31 -9.32 16.67
CA MET A 1 9.16 -9.48 15.19
C MET A 1 7.71 -9.35 14.70
N ASN A 2 6.68 -9.26 15.56
CA ASN A 2 5.29 -9.25 15.12
C ASN A 2 4.64 -7.85 15.01
N GLY A 3 5.11 -6.81 15.70
CA GLY A 3 4.57 -5.44 15.55
C GLY A 3 5.46 -4.47 14.77
N ALA A 4 6.70 -4.84 14.45
CA ALA A 4 7.65 -3.99 13.73
C ALA A 4 7.25 -3.83 12.25
N LEU A 5 6.95 -4.94 11.56
CA LEU A 5 6.49 -4.94 10.17
C LEU A 5 5.13 -4.26 9.98
N VAL A 6 4.34 -4.20 11.04
CA VAL A 6 2.93 -3.81 11.06
C VAL A 6 2.72 -2.35 10.74
N VAL A 7 3.55 -1.47 11.30
CA VAL A 7 3.28 -0.04 11.20
C VAL A 7 4.06 0.63 10.05
N VAL A 8 5.19 0.06 9.62
CA VAL A 8 5.90 0.48 8.40
C VAL A 8 5.28 -0.14 7.15
N GLY A 9 4.80 -1.38 7.25
CA GLY A 9 3.92 -1.97 6.25
C GLY A 9 2.66 -1.12 6.07
N MET A 10 2.04 -0.62 7.14
CA MET A 10 0.89 0.28 7.01
C MET A 10 1.19 1.60 6.28
N VAL A 11 2.44 2.06 6.17
CA VAL A 11 2.77 3.24 5.36
C VAL A 11 3.18 2.84 3.95
N VAL A 12 4.04 1.83 3.78
CA VAL A 12 4.56 1.38 2.47
C VAL A 12 3.49 0.68 1.65
N VAL A 13 2.60 -0.06 2.29
CA VAL A 13 1.48 -0.75 1.64
C VAL A 13 0.22 0.09 1.63
N SER A 14 -0.02 1.02 2.58
CA SER A 14 -1.03 2.05 2.29
C SER A 14 -0.57 2.93 1.13
N ILE A 15 0.74 3.16 0.96
CA ILE A 15 1.25 3.78 -0.25
C ILE A 15 1.06 2.82 -1.43
N LEU A 16 1.44 1.54 -1.43
CA LEU A 16 1.27 0.64 -2.59
C LEU A 16 -0.20 0.30 -2.93
N LEU A 17 -1.06 0.03 -1.95
CA LEU A 17 -2.52 -0.13 -2.13
C LEU A 17 -3.17 1.20 -2.50
N ALA A 18 -2.86 2.33 -1.86
CA ALA A 18 -3.43 3.61 -2.29
C ALA A 18 -2.80 4.15 -3.59
N SER A 19 -1.62 3.67 -3.99
CA SER A 19 -0.99 3.86 -5.30
C SER A 19 -1.75 3.10 -6.38
N ILE A 20 -2.10 1.85 -6.08
CA ILE A 20 -3.01 1.02 -6.88
C ILE A 20 -4.39 1.71 -6.98
N LEU A 21 -4.86 2.40 -5.94
CA LEU A 21 -6.18 3.04 -5.98
C LEU A 21 -6.22 4.42 -6.61
N ALA A 22 -5.08 5.08 -6.76
CA ALA A 22 -5.02 6.46 -7.19
C ALA A 22 -4.34 6.71 -8.55
N TYR A 23 -4.17 5.66 -9.36
CA TYR A 23 -3.57 5.74 -10.69
C TYR A 23 -4.54 6.21 -11.81
N GLU A 24 -5.84 6.34 -11.53
CA GLU A 24 -6.90 6.74 -12.47
C GLU A 24 -6.84 8.21 -12.94
N SER A 25 -5.65 8.78 -13.16
CA SER A 25 -5.52 10.11 -13.78
C SER A 25 -4.42 10.23 -14.83
N ARG A 26 -4.17 9.19 -15.66
CA ARG A 26 -3.68 9.32 -17.06
C ARG A 26 -3.37 8.04 -17.85
N ALA A 27 -3.97 6.87 -17.57
CA ALA A 27 -3.77 5.66 -18.39
C ALA A 27 -4.44 5.73 -19.80
N THR A 28 -4.48 6.90 -20.43
CA THR A 28 -4.83 7.10 -21.84
C THR A 28 -3.68 7.83 -22.53
N ARG A 29 -2.58 7.10 -22.78
CA ARG A 29 -1.63 7.23 -23.92
C ARG A 29 -0.22 6.78 -23.51
N ARG A 30 0.01 5.47 -23.53
CA ARG A 30 1.28 4.87 -23.99
C ARG A 30 0.99 3.40 -24.31
N SER A 31 0.84 3.11 -25.59
CA SER A 31 1.12 1.78 -26.10
C SER A 31 2.62 1.76 -26.36
N THR A 32 3.41 1.05 -25.57
CA THR A 32 4.84 0.93 -25.83
C THR A 32 5.34 -0.42 -25.34
N GLU A 33 6.10 -1.11 -26.18
CA GLU A 33 6.93 -2.24 -25.79
C GLU A 33 7.71 -1.87 -24.52
N MET A 34 7.64 -2.72 -23.49
CA MET A 34 8.38 -2.57 -22.24
C MET A 34 9.89 -2.72 -22.52
N GLU A 35 10.55 -1.64 -22.94
CA GLU A 35 12.00 -1.54 -22.85
C GLU A 35 12.38 -1.24 -21.40
N VAL A 36 13.00 -2.21 -20.74
CA VAL A 36 13.58 -2.03 -19.40
C VAL A 36 14.80 -1.12 -19.53
N SER A 37 14.59 0.19 -19.40
CA SER A 37 15.67 1.18 -19.37
C SER A 37 16.49 1.04 -18.08
N THR A 38 17.81 1.09 -18.23
CA THR A 38 18.80 0.94 -17.14
C THR A 38 18.93 2.16 -16.23
N LYS A 39 18.16 3.24 -16.50
CA LYS A 39 18.15 4.50 -15.74
C LYS A 39 16.76 4.88 -15.21
N ASN A 40 15.93 3.90 -14.86
CA ASN A 40 14.59 4.20 -14.38
C ASN A 40 14.61 4.74 -12.94
N SER A 41 13.77 5.74 -12.68
CA SER A 41 13.47 6.22 -11.32
C SER A 41 12.56 5.24 -10.58
N LEU A 42 12.53 5.32 -9.25
CA LEU A 42 11.59 4.51 -8.46
C LEU A 42 10.13 4.85 -8.81
N ASP A 43 9.83 6.09 -9.20
CA ASP A 43 8.48 6.47 -9.66
C ASP A 43 8.08 5.73 -10.94
N GLU A 44 8.97 5.67 -11.94
CA GLU A 44 8.74 4.90 -13.18
C GLU A 44 8.60 3.40 -12.88
N ASP A 45 9.44 2.86 -12.00
CA ASP A 45 9.35 1.45 -11.61
C ASP A 45 8.00 1.10 -10.98
N LEU A 46 7.47 1.96 -10.10
CA LEU A 46 6.15 1.78 -9.51
C LEU A 46 5.03 1.95 -10.54
N GLN A 47 5.14 2.94 -11.44
CA GLN A 47 4.14 3.13 -12.51
C GLN A 47 4.07 1.90 -13.41
N ASP A 48 5.21 1.36 -13.84
CA ASP A 48 5.24 0.15 -14.68
C ASP A 48 4.65 -1.06 -13.95
N ILE A 49 4.89 -1.20 -12.64
CA ILE A 49 4.27 -2.26 -11.81
C ILE A 49 2.74 -2.10 -11.79
N LEU A 50 2.23 -0.87 -11.71
CA LEU A 50 0.79 -0.60 -11.71
C LEU A 50 0.11 -0.89 -13.05
N GLU A 51 0.84 -0.90 -14.16
CA GLU A 51 0.28 -1.26 -15.47
C GLU A 51 -0.20 -2.73 -15.52
N PHE A 52 0.35 -3.60 -14.66
CA PHE A 52 -0.11 -4.99 -14.51
C PHE A 52 -1.40 -5.10 -13.71
N VAL A 53 -1.79 -4.05 -12.99
CA VAL A 53 -2.99 -4.09 -12.15
C VAL A 53 -4.21 -3.74 -13.02
N PRO A 54 -5.26 -4.57 -13.06
CA PRO A 54 -6.52 -4.22 -13.74
C PRO A 54 -7.29 -3.18 -12.91
N LEU A 55 -6.81 -1.94 -12.93
CA LEU A 55 -7.23 -0.87 -12.02
C LEU A 55 -8.73 -0.60 -12.03
N LYS A 56 -9.38 -0.66 -13.20
CA LYS A 56 -10.84 -0.48 -13.32
C LYS A 56 -11.62 -1.55 -12.59
N GLU A 57 -11.14 -2.79 -12.62
CA GLU A 57 -11.78 -3.91 -11.94
C GLU A 57 -11.53 -3.84 -10.43
N VAL A 58 -10.31 -3.45 -10.03
CA VAL A 58 -9.96 -3.17 -8.63
C VAL A 58 -10.83 -2.05 -8.06
N GLU A 59 -10.95 -0.93 -8.76
CA GLU A 59 -11.78 0.21 -8.37
C GLU A 59 -13.25 -0.21 -8.23
N LYS A 60 -13.77 -0.98 -9.20
CA LYS A 60 -15.13 -1.52 -9.12
C LYS A 60 -15.33 -2.36 -7.86
N ILE A 61 -14.42 -3.29 -7.57
CA ILE A 61 -14.50 -4.11 -6.36
C ILE A 61 -14.55 -3.21 -5.13
N ILE A 62 -13.65 -2.22 -5.03
CA ILE A 62 -13.59 -1.36 -3.85
C ILE A 62 -14.82 -0.48 -3.72
N ASN A 63 -15.33 0.07 -4.82
CA ASN A 63 -16.58 0.83 -4.81
C ASN A 63 -17.76 -0.03 -4.36
N ASP A 64 -17.86 -1.30 -4.79
CA ASP A 64 -18.90 -2.22 -4.30
C ASP A 64 -18.81 -2.38 -2.77
N TYR A 65 -17.61 -2.57 -2.22
CA TYR A 65 -17.42 -2.71 -0.77
C TYR A 65 -17.66 -1.40 -0.01
N LEU A 66 -17.21 -0.25 -0.52
CA LEU A 66 -17.45 1.06 0.09
C LEU A 66 -18.95 1.41 0.14
N MET A 67 -19.70 1.04 -0.89
CA MET A 67 -21.13 1.32 -0.99
C MET A 67 -21.98 0.33 -0.19
N TYR A 68 -21.57 -0.94 -0.12
CA TYR A 68 -22.47 -2.03 0.30
C TYR A 68 -21.99 -2.92 1.45
N ASP A 69 -20.74 -2.81 1.90
CA ASP A 69 -20.23 -3.59 3.03
C ASP A 69 -20.14 -2.74 4.30
N LYS A 70 -20.88 -3.14 5.33
CA LYS A 70 -20.97 -2.40 6.61
C LYS A 70 -19.63 -2.35 7.35
N GLN A 71 -18.86 -3.43 7.34
CA GLN A 71 -17.57 -3.50 8.03
C GLN A 71 -16.55 -2.56 7.35
N ILE A 72 -16.58 -2.48 6.03
CA ILE A 72 -15.76 -1.52 5.27
C ILE A 72 -16.19 -0.08 5.55
N HIS A 73 -17.49 0.19 5.62
CA HIS A 73 -17.99 1.52 5.99
C HIS A 73 -17.48 1.97 7.38
N GLU A 74 -17.62 1.11 8.38
CA GLU A 74 -17.14 1.36 9.76
C GLU A 74 -15.61 1.56 9.78
N THR A 75 -14.87 0.76 9.02
CA THR A 75 -13.41 0.90 8.87
C THR A 75 -13.04 2.27 8.26
N VAL A 76 -13.74 2.70 7.21
CA VAL A 76 -13.46 4.00 6.55
C VAL A 76 -13.76 5.16 7.49
N GLN A 77 -14.84 5.10 8.28
CA GLN A 77 -15.16 6.11 9.28
C GLN A 77 -14.06 6.22 10.33
N PHE A 78 -13.62 5.09 10.87
CA PHE A 78 -12.53 5.08 11.84
C PHE A 78 -11.24 5.66 11.25
N VAL A 79 -10.88 5.28 10.02
CA VAL A 79 -9.69 5.83 9.35
C VAL A 79 -9.83 7.34 9.15
N ASP A 80 -11.00 7.84 8.77
CA ASP A 80 -11.25 9.27 8.62
C ASP A 80 -11.03 10.05 9.92
N GLU A 81 -11.41 9.47 11.06
CA GLU A 81 -11.21 10.04 12.39
C GLU A 81 -9.75 9.97 12.85
N MET A 82 -9.08 8.83 12.63
CA MET A 82 -7.77 8.53 13.24
C MET A 82 -6.56 8.93 12.39
N LYS A 83 -6.71 9.09 11.07
CA LYS A 83 -5.58 9.29 10.14
C LYS A 83 -4.64 10.44 10.52
N ASN A 84 -5.16 11.55 11.04
CA ASN A 84 -4.32 12.69 11.39
C ASN A 84 -3.42 12.39 12.59
N PHE A 85 -3.94 11.70 13.61
CA PHE A 85 -3.16 11.28 14.78
C PHE A 85 -2.06 10.29 14.38
N VAL A 86 -2.40 9.29 13.56
CA VAL A 86 -1.43 8.33 13.03
C VAL A 86 -0.32 9.03 12.25
N LEU A 87 -0.67 9.97 11.37
CA LEU A 87 0.31 10.75 10.59
C LEU A 87 1.21 11.63 11.46
N GLU A 88 0.66 12.24 12.51
CA GLU A 88 1.46 13.03 13.46
C GLU A 88 2.44 12.18 14.25
N ASP A 89 2.02 11.02 14.74
CA ASP A 89 2.89 10.12 15.50
C ASP A 89 3.97 9.48 14.62
N LEU A 90 3.67 9.16 13.36
CA LEU A 90 4.68 8.72 12.39
C LEU A 90 5.76 9.78 12.14
N LYS A 91 5.36 11.06 12.00
CA LYS A 91 6.32 12.17 11.79
C LYS A 91 7.28 12.38 12.95
N ARG A 92 6.90 11.95 14.17
CA ARG A 92 7.74 12.04 15.37
C ARG A 92 8.85 10.99 15.41
N ILE A 93 8.81 9.98 14.54
CA ILE A 93 9.82 8.92 14.46
C ILE A 93 10.92 9.35 13.49
N PRO A 94 12.16 9.63 13.95
CA PRO A 94 13.20 10.16 13.07
C PRO A 94 13.52 9.26 11.85
N GLY A 95 13.44 7.94 12.04
CA GLY A 95 13.67 6.99 10.95
C GLY A 95 12.65 7.09 9.81
N ILE A 96 11.43 7.60 10.06
CA ILE A 96 10.41 7.82 9.01
C ILE A 96 10.87 8.90 8.04
N LEU A 97 11.40 10.03 8.55
CA LEU A 97 11.90 11.10 7.68
C LEU A 97 13.09 10.64 6.85
N ASN A 98 14.02 9.89 7.46
CA ASN A 98 15.17 9.32 6.76
C ASN A 98 14.74 8.37 5.64
N PHE A 99 13.75 7.52 5.91
CA PHE A 99 13.19 6.61 4.92
C PHE A 99 12.53 7.38 3.75
N MET A 100 11.72 8.39 4.04
CA MET A 100 11.11 9.25 3.00
C MET A 100 12.16 9.95 2.13
N ASN A 101 13.19 10.53 2.76
CA ASN A 101 14.29 11.19 2.04
C ASN A 101 15.05 10.21 1.15
N TYR A 102 15.25 8.97 1.60
CA TYR A 102 15.86 7.95 0.77
C TYR A 102 14.99 7.63 -0.45
N LEU A 103 13.68 7.42 -0.28
CA LEU A 103 12.79 7.14 -1.41
C LEU A 103 12.81 8.29 -2.44
N GLN A 104 12.77 9.55 -1.98
CA GLN A 104 12.93 10.72 -2.85
C GLN A 104 14.28 10.72 -3.57
N SER A 105 15.37 10.34 -2.91
CA SER A 105 16.70 10.23 -3.54
C SER A 105 16.77 9.16 -4.64
N GLN A 106 15.88 8.15 -4.59
CA GLN A 106 15.72 7.15 -5.65
C GLN A 106 14.75 7.61 -6.77
N GLY A 107 14.31 8.88 -6.72
CA GLY A 107 13.44 9.47 -7.73
C GLY A 107 11.95 9.25 -7.50
N LEU A 108 11.52 8.91 -6.28
CA LEU A 108 10.09 8.81 -5.96
C LEU A 108 9.47 10.19 -5.72
N ASP A 109 8.47 10.57 -6.52
CA ASP A 109 7.70 11.80 -6.33
C ASP A 109 6.64 11.63 -5.23
N MET A 110 7.08 11.76 -3.99
CA MET A 110 6.23 11.61 -2.79
C MET A 110 5.03 12.55 -2.78
N GLU A 111 5.16 13.77 -3.33
CA GLU A 111 4.06 14.74 -3.38
C GLU A 111 2.98 14.32 -4.37
N ASN A 112 3.39 13.80 -5.54
CA ASN A 112 2.46 13.27 -6.51
C ASN A 112 1.69 12.07 -5.99
N TRP A 113 2.37 11.11 -5.35
CA TRP A 113 1.71 9.98 -4.71
C TRP A 113 0.76 10.42 -3.59
N SER A 114 1.17 11.35 -2.73
CA SER A 114 0.29 11.89 -1.68
C SER A 114 -0.97 12.55 -2.27
N ARG A 115 -0.82 13.32 -3.35
CA ARG A 115 -1.94 13.98 -4.05
C ARG A 115 -2.90 12.97 -4.66
N LYS A 116 -2.37 11.94 -5.31
CA LYS A 116 -3.15 10.83 -5.88
C LYS A 116 -3.98 10.16 -4.79
N ILE A 117 -3.35 9.72 -3.69
CA ILE A 117 -4.03 9.06 -2.56
C ILE A 117 -5.16 9.93 -2.00
N LYS A 118 -4.88 11.21 -1.79
CA LYS A 118 -5.88 12.18 -1.32
C LYS A 118 -7.04 12.34 -2.32
N GLY A 119 -6.73 12.37 -3.62
CA GLY A 119 -7.74 12.45 -4.68
C GLY A 119 -8.69 11.26 -4.67
N PHE A 120 -8.14 10.04 -4.61
CA PHE A 120 -8.95 8.82 -4.47
C PHE A 120 -9.83 8.87 -3.22
N TRP A 121 -9.26 9.22 -2.06
CA TRP A 121 -10.02 9.29 -0.81
C TRP A 121 -11.15 10.33 -0.84
N MET A 122 -10.97 11.44 -1.57
CA MET A 122 -11.99 12.47 -1.75
C MET A 122 -13.11 12.06 -2.73
N CYS A 123 -12.78 11.23 -3.72
CA CYS A 123 -13.71 10.77 -4.74
C CYS A 123 -14.41 9.44 -4.39
N LYS A 124 -14.08 8.83 -3.24
CA LYS A 124 -14.68 7.57 -2.80
C LYS A 124 -16.22 7.68 -2.73
N PRO A 125 -16.97 6.67 -3.18
CA PRO A 125 -18.42 6.68 -3.03
C PRO A 125 -18.83 6.68 -1.55
N ASN A 126 -20.01 7.25 -1.29
CA ASN A 126 -20.63 7.17 0.02
C ASN A 126 -21.25 5.79 0.22
N PHE A 127 -21.27 5.35 1.48
CA PHE A 127 -22.05 4.18 1.88
C PHE A 127 -23.52 4.39 1.55
N VAL A 128 -24.16 3.36 0.98
CA VAL A 128 -25.57 3.39 0.57
C VAL A 128 -26.39 2.59 1.55
N GLU A 129 -26.16 1.28 1.59
CA GLU A 129 -26.85 0.33 2.46
C GLU A 129 -26.07 -0.97 2.54
N SER A 130 -26.25 -1.75 3.59
CA SER A 130 -25.64 -3.07 3.67
C SER A 130 -26.34 -4.04 2.71
N ASN A 131 -25.63 -4.51 1.67
CA ASN A 131 -26.18 -5.44 0.67
C ASN A 131 -25.23 -6.61 0.39
N GLN A 132 -25.48 -7.74 1.05
CA GLN A 132 -24.64 -8.94 0.98
C GLN A 132 -24.53 -9.55 -0.42
N LYS A 133 -25.49 -9.27 -1.33
CA LYS A 133 -25.43 -9.74 -2.72
C LYS A 133 -24.44 -8.92 -3.57
N MET A 134 -24.20 -7.67 -3.19
CA MET A 134 -23.28 -6.76 -3.89
C MET A 134 -21.87 -6.88 -3.30
N ALA A 135 -21.74 -6.78 -1.99
CA ALA A 135 -20.49 -6.95 -1.27
C ALA A 135 -20.74 -7.49 0.15
N SER A 136 -19.89 -8.40 0.59
CA SER A 136 -19.88 -8.92 1.96
C SER A 136 -18.53 -9.52 2.31
N GLY A 137 -18.30 -9.68 3.62
CA GLY A 137 -17.12 -10.35 4.17
C GLY A 137 -15.91 -9.45 4.33
N GLY A 138 -16.11 -8.13 4.35
CA GLY A 138 -15.12 -7.19 4.85
C GLY A 138 -13.87 -7.01 3.98
N LEU A 139 -12.82 -6.52 4.63
CA LEU A 139 -11.51 -6.27 4.05
C LEU A 139 -10.88 -7.58 3.58
N THR A 140 -10.99 -8.65 4.36
CA THR A 140 -10.46 -9.98 3.99
C THR A 140 -11.03 -10.44 2.65
N THR A 141 -12.36 -10.41 2.47
CA THR A 141 -12.98 -10.87 1.23
C THR A 141 -12.72 -9.91 0.06
N MET A 142 -12.70 -8.61 0.33
CA MET A 142 -12.36 -7.58 -0.67
C MET A 142 -10.95 -7.80 -1.24
N ILE A 143 -9.94 -7.94 -0.37
CA ILE A 143 -8.55 -8.17 -0.79
C ILE A 143 -8.41 -9.50 -1.51
N ASN A 144 -9.07 -10.57 -1.05
CA ASN A 144 -9.06 -11.86 -1.75
C ASN A 144 -9.65 -11.77 -3.16
N ARG A 145 -10.68 -10.94 -3.37
CA ARG A 145 -11.24 -10.69 -4.72
C ARG A 145 -10.25 -9.94 -5.60
N ILE A 146 -9.57 -8.92 -5.07
CA ILE A 146 -8.53 -8.18 -5.80
C ILE A 146 -7.37 -9.12 -6.17
N GLN A 147 -6.87 -9.91 -5.22
CA GLN A 147 -5.77 -10.84 -5.48
C GLN A 147 -6.09 -11.88 -6.58
N LYS A 148 -7.36 -12.23 -6.80
CA LYS A 148 -7.76 -13.19 -7.84
C LYS A 148 -7.70 -12.64 -9.27
N ILE A 149 -7.78 -11.31 -9.42
CA ILE A 149 -7.74 -10.67 -10.73
C ILE A 149 -6.34 -10.16 -11.09
N LEU A 150 -5.41 -10.17 -10.13
CA LEU A 150 -4.02 -9.79 -10.40
C LEU A 150 -3.32 -10.88 -11.22
N PRO A 151 -2.59 -10.52 -12.30
CA PRO A 151 -1.75 -11.44 -13.06
C PRO A 151 -0.47 -11.74 -12.27
N LYS A 152 -0.55 -12.65 -11.29
CA LYS A 152 0.50 -12.87 -10.27
C LYS A 152 1.80 -13.38 -10.89
N GLU A 153 1.70 -14.31 -11.83
CA GLU A 153 2.83 -14.93 -12.50
C GLU A 153 3.59 -13.92 -13.36
N GLU A 154 2.88 -13.13 -14.16
CA GLU A 154 3.46 -12.08 -15.00
C GLU A 154 4.06 -10.97 -14.13
N LEU A 155 3.37 -10.56 -13.07
CA LEU A 155 3.87 -9.57 -12.13
C LEU A 155 5.13 -10.07 -11.41
N HIS A 156 5.17 -11.34 -11.01
CA HIS A 156 6.36 -11.94 -10.39
C HIS A 156 7.56 -11.88 -11.33
N GLU A 157 7.40 -12.34 -12.58
CA GLU A 157 8.49 -12.29 -13.55
C GLU A 157 8.93 -10.85 -13.84
N TYR A 158 7.99 -9.91 -13.92
CA TYR A 158 8.32 -8.50 -14.10
C TYR A 158 9.13 -7.91 -12.94
N LEU A 159 8.75 -8.23 -11.70
CA LEU A 159 9.49 -7.79 -10.51
C LEU A 159 10.92 -8.38 -10.49
N ARG A 160 11.12 -9.63 -10.96
CA ARG A 160 12.46 -10.21 -11.12
C ARG A 160 13.29 -9.47 -12.16
N GLN A 161 12.68 -9.04 -13.27
CA GLN A 161 13.35 -8.22 -14.27
C GLN A 161 13.73 -6.85 -13.70
N LYS A 162 12.83 -6.19 -12.96
CA LYS A 162 13.12 -4.93 -12.25
C LYS A 162 14.29 -5.08 -11.28
N LEU A 163 14.35 -6.17 -10.50
CA LEU A 163 15.47 -6.45 -9.60
C LEU A 163 16.81 -6.58 -10.37
N ARG A 164 16.79 -7.22 -11.55
CA ARG A 164 17.97 -7.45 -12.39
C ARG A 164 18.44 -6.22 -13.15
N TYR A 165 17.54 -5.33 -13.57
CA TYR A 165 17.86 -4.30 -14.54
C TYR A 165 17.57 -2.86 -14.08
N SER A 166 16.66 -2.65 -13.13
CA SER A 166 16.45 -1.34 -12.52
C SER A 166 17.35 -1.16 -11.28
N ARG A 167 18.22 -0.16 -11.34
CA ARG A 167 19.04 0.24 -10.20
C ARG A 167 18.20 0.81 -9.06
N SER A 168 17.20 1.64 -9.36
CA SER A 168 16.35 2.29 -8.36
C SER A 168 15.49 1.28 -7.62
N PHE A 169 14.88 0.34 -8.34
CA PHE A 169 14.14 -0.76 -7.74
C PHE A 169 15.04 -1.66 -6.87
N ARG A 170 16.23 -2.02 -7.35
CA ARG A 170 17.16 -2.81 -6.53
C ARG A 170 17.59 -2.07 -5.26
N ASN A 171 17.88 -0.78 -5.35
CA ASN A 171 18.22 0.05 -4.20
C ASN A 171 17.06 0.16 -3.21
N PHE A 172 15.81 0.14 -3.69
CA PHE A 172 14.63 0.05 -2.84
C PHE A 172 14.55 -1.29 -2.12
N ILE A 173 14.76 -2.42 -2.81
CA ILE A 173 14.79 -3.75 -2.18
C ILE A 173 15.92 -3.83 -1.13
N ILE A 174 17.12 -3.35 -1.44
CA ILE A 174 18.24 -3.28 -0.48
C ILE A 174 17.87 -2.45 0.76
N LEU A 175 17.21 -1.31 0.56
CA LEU A 175 16.77 -0.45 1.67
C LEU A 175 15.82 -1.20 2.60
N ILE A 176 14.77 -1.83 2.07
CA ILE A 176 13.76 -2.51 2.91
C ILE A 176 14.31 -3.80 3.53
N SER A 177 15.34 -4.41 2.94
CA SER A 177 16.04 -5.56 3.54
C SER A 177 17.12 -5.16 4.56
N SER A 178 17.33 -3.87 4.84
CA SER A 178 18.42 -3.40 5.70
C SER A 178 18.07 -3.42 7.19
N ASP A 179 19.10 -3.53 8.04
CA ASP A 179 18.94 -3.41 9.50
C ASP A 179 18.31 -2.06 9.89
N HIS A 180 18.60 -0.98 9.17
CA HIS A 180 17.97 0.32 9.40
C HIS A 180 16.46 0.31 9.17
N PHE A 181 15.97 -0.48 8.21
CA PHE A 181 14.55 -0.64 8.00
C PHE A 181 13.91 -1.47 9.12
N VAL A 182 14.61 -2.48 9.63
CA VAL A 182 14.19 -3.25 10.82
C VAL A 182 14.13 -2.34 12.06
N GLU A 183 15.14 -1.52 12.30
CA GLU A 183 15.17 -0.53 13.39
C GLU A 183 14.04 0.49 13.29
N LEU A 184 13.75 0.97 12.07
CA LEU A 184 12.61 1.82 11.79
C LEU A 184 11.32 1.11 12.21
N CYS A 185 11.10 -0.10 11.70
CA CYS A 185 9.97 -0.96 12.03
C CYS A 185 9.78 -1.10 13.55
N GLU A 186 10.84 -1.41 14.29
CA GLU A 186 10.79 -1.49 15.75
C GLU A 186 10.46 -0.16 16.42
N SER A 187 10.98 0.95 15.90
CA SER A 187 10.69 2.29 16.43
C SER A 187 9.21 2.63 16.28
N VAL A 188 8.59 2.17 15.18
CA VAL A 188 7.16 2.36 14.97
C VAL A 188 6.33 1.45 15.88
N GLU A 189 6.75 0.20 16.09
CA GLU A 189 6.11 -0.72 17.06
C GLU A 189 6.12 -0.17 18.49
N LYS A 190 7.22 0.47 18.89
CA LYS A 190 7.41 1.02 20.25
C LYS A 190 6.73 2.39 20.45
N SER A 191 6.13 2.97 19.41
CA SER A 191 5.45 4.26 19.52
C SER A 191 4.15 4.13 20.32
N VAL A 192 4.11 4.76 21.50
CA VAL A 192 2.94 4.75 22.41
C VAL A 192 1.68 5.28 21.71
N GLY A 193 1.82 6.32 20.89
CA GLY A 193 0.72 6.90 20.13
C GLY A 193 0.13 5.90 19.14
N LEU A 194 0.98 5.23 18.36
CA LEU A 194 0.55 4.25 17.36
C LEU A 194 0.02 2.96 18.00
N GLN A 195 0.57 2.54 19.14
CA GLN A 195 0.00 1.43 19.93
C GLN A 195 -1.41 1.75 20.43
N ARG A 196 -1.65 2.99 20.87
CA ARG A 196 -2.99 3.45 21.27
C ARG A 196 -3.96 3.41 20.09
N GLU A 197 -3.56 3.90 18.91
CA GLU A 197 -4.44 3.86 17.72
C GLU A 197 -4.71 2.42 17.26
N TYR A 198 -3.71 1.54 17.33
CA TYR A 198 -3.87 0.11 17.03
C TYR A 198 -4.86 -0.58 18.00
N PHE A 199 -4.79 -0.25 19.29
CA PHE A 199 -5.72 -0.74 20.29
C PHE A 199 -7.16 -0.33 19.94
N TRP A 200 -7.40 0.95 19.67
CA TRP A 200 -8.74 1.43 19.32
C TRP A 200 -9.26 0.85 18.00
N ALA A 201 -8.38 0.61 17.03
CA ALA A 201 -8.78 -0.05 15.78
C ALA A 201 -9.27 -1.47 16.04
N THR A 202 -8.57 -2.20 16.91
CA THR A 202 -8.94 -3.57 17.30
C THR A 202 -10.26 -3.59 18.08
N GLU A 203 -10.45 -2.67 19.03
CA GLU A 203 -11.71 -2.52 19.78
C GLU A 203 -12.88 -2.13 18.88
N ALA A 204 -12.63 -1.34 17.82
CA ALA A 204 -13.63 -0.97 16.82
C ALA A 204 -13.98 -2.12 15.85
N GLY A 205 -13.40 -3.31 16.01
CA GLY A 205 -13.66 -4.47 15.15
C GLY A 205 -13.04 -4.38 13.76
N ILE A 206 -12.05 -3.50 13.58
CA ILE A 206 -11.29 -3.40 12.33
C ILE A 206 -10.43 -4.65 12.17
N GLU A 207 -10.31 -5.14 10.94
CA GLU A 207 -9.49 -6.32 10.60
C GLU A 207 -7.99 -5.98 10.63
N THR A 208 -7.50 -5.56 11.80
CA THR A 208 -6.11 -5.20 12.02
C THR A 208 -5.21 -6.40 11.77
N THR A 209 -5.48 -7.56 12.38
CA THR A 209 -4.72 -8.82 12.19
C THR A 209 -4.53 -9.20 10.73
N PHE A 210 -5.61 -9.23 9.94
CA PHE A 210 -5.52 -9.56 8.52
C PHE A 210 -4.66 -8.55 7.76
N THR A 211 -4.83 -7.26 8.07
CA THR A 211 -3.99 -6.20 7.50
C THR A 211 -2.52 -6.47 7.84
N LEU A 212 -2.19 -6.81 9.08
CA LEU A 212 -0.82 -7.10 9.52
C LEU A 212 -0.19 -8.28 8.78
N GLU A 213 -0.95 -9.35 8.61
CA GLU A 213 -0.51 -10.55 7.91
C GLU A 213 -0.23 -10.24 6.43
N LEU A 214 -1.13 -9.53 5.76
CA LEU A 214 -0.94 -9.12 4.37
C LEU A 214 0.34 -8.30 4.17
N LEU A 215 0.62 -7.37 5.09
CA LEU A 215 1.84 -6.55 5.07
C LEU A 215 3.10 -7.40 5.24
N LYS A 216 3.04 -8.35 6.17
CA LYS A 216 4.15 -9.26 6.46
C LYS A 216 4.44 -10.17 5.28
N ASP A 217 3.40 -10.73 4.68
CA ASP A 217 3.53 -11.62 3.52
C ASP A 217 4.14 -10.88 2.33
N LEU A 218 3.72 -9.62 2.09
CA LEU A 218 4.31 -8.80 1.04
C LEU A 218 5.78 -8.46 1.32
N TYR A 219 6.12 -8.09 2.56
CA TYR A 219 7.51 -7.84 2.94
C TYR A 219 8.37 -9.08 2.70
N VAL A 220 7.97 -10.23 3.25
CA VAL A 220 8.68 -11.51 3.08
C VAL A 220 8.82 -11.86 1.61
N TYR A 221 7.75 -11.68 0.83
CA TYR A 221 7.81 -11.90 -0.61
C TYR A 221 8.89 -11.02 -1.28
N LEU A 222 8.92 -9.72 -0.99
CA LEU A 222 9.87 -8.79 -1.60
C LEU A 222 11.32 -9.01 -1.16
N THR A 223 11.55 -9.39 0.10
CA THR A 223 12.90 -9.49 0.67
C THR A 223 13.49 -10.90 0.63
N GLU A 224 12.66 -11.94 0.59
CA GLU A 224 13.10 -13.34 0.67
C GLU A 224 12.72 -14.16 -0.56
N THR A 225 11.50 -14.00 -1.09
CA THR A 225 11.00 -14.84 -2.21
C THR A 225 11.38 -14.30 -3.58
N LEU A 226 11.41 -12.98 -3.74
CA LEU A 226 11.70 -12.30 -5.01
C LEU A 226 13.19 -12.34 -5.36
N VAL A 227 14.05 -12.35 -4.33
CA VAL A 227 15.52 -12.30 -4.40
C VAL A 227 16.10 -13.66 -4.79
#